data_AF-A0A258JGE2-F1
#
_entry.id   AF-A0A258JGE2-F1
#
_cell.length_a   1.000
_cell.length_b   1.000
_cell.length_c   1.000
_cell.angle_alpha   90.00
_cell.angle_beta   90.00
_cell.angle_gamma   90.00
#
_symmetry.space_group_name_H-M   'P 1'
#
loop_
_entity.id
_entity.type
_entity.pdbx_description
1 polymer ?
#
loop_
_entity_poly.entity_id
_entity_poly.type
_entity_poly.pdbx_seq_one_letter_code
_entity_poly.pdbx_strand_id
1 'polypeptide(L)' 'DTKSNVAGLFALSADSAEEVNTIMENGLKAGGVEPNEMRDYGFMQQRTIEDFDGHTWEVFFMDMSKIPTE' A
#
# COMPACT_ATOMS: atom_id res chain seq x y z
N ASP A 1 8.39 18.49 6.41
CA ASP A 1 8.88 17.80 5.21
C ASP A 1 9.64 16.57 5.63
N THR A 2 9.00 15.40 5.54
CA THR A 2 9.66 14.13 5.87
C THR A 2 10.66 13.71 4.80
N LYS A 3 10.70 14.37 3.63
CA LYS A 3 11.71 14.10 2.58
C LYS A 3 13.12 14.49 3.02
N SER A 4 13.25 15.35 4.01
CA SER A 4 14.52 15.82 4.59
C SER A 4 14.71 15.47 6.06
N ASN A 5 13.79 14.71 6.67
CA ASN A 5 13.77 14.36 8.08
C ASN A 5 13.34 12.90 8.29
N VAL A 6 13.09 12.49 9.54
CA VAL A 6 12.57 11.15 9.84
C VAL A 6 11.16 11.00 9.27
N ALA A 7 10.97 9.98 8.42
CA ALA A 7 9.68 9.62 7.83
C ALA A 7 9.08 8.38 8.52
N GLY A 8 7.75 8.35 8.65
CA GLY A 8 7.01 7.17 9.08
C GLY A 8 6.63 6.29 7.88
N LEU A 9 6.68 4.97 8.09
CA LEU A 9 6.08 3.98 7.19
C LEU A 9 4.93 3.31 7.94
N PHE A 10 3.74 3.34 7.34
CA PHE A 10 2.54 2.72 7.89
C PHE A 10 2.08 1.59 6.98
N ALA A 11 1.73 0.44 7.55
CA ALA A 11 1.17 -0.68 6.79
C ALA A 11 -0.25 -0.95 7.26
N LEU A 12 -1.20 -0.95 6.33
CA LEU A 12 -2.64 -1.11 6.57
C LEU A 12 -3.16 -2.33 5.81
N SER A 13 -3.74 -3.28 6.55
CA SER A 13 -4.46 -4.40 5.94
C SER A 13 -5.84 -3.98 5.46
N ALA A 14 -6.22 -4.44 4.27
CA ALA A 14 -7.56 -4.36 3.71
C ALA A 14 -8.21 -5.75 3.69
N ASP A 15 -9.53 -5.80 3.55
CA ASP A 15 -10.33 -7.03 3.54
C ASP A 15 -10.37 -7.70 2.16
N SER A 16 -10.02 -6.96 1.08
CA SER A 16 -9.91 -7.53 -0.27
C SER A 16 -8.94 -6.78 -1.17
N ALA A 17 -8.57 -7.40 -2.30
CA ALA A 17 -7.78 -6.77 -3.36
C ALA A 17 -8.48 -5.54 -3.97
N GLU A 18 -9.80 -5.59 -4.11
CA GLU A 18 -10.62 -4.46 -4.59
C GLU A 18 -10.60 -3.30 -3.60
N GLU A 19 -10.60 -3.57 -2.30
CA GLU A 19 -10.48 -2.53 -1.29
C GLU A 19 -9.09 -1.87 -1.32
N VAL A 20 -8.01 -2.63 -1.51
CA VAL A 20 -6.67 -2.07 -1.76
C VAL A 20 -6.71 -1.10 -2.94
N ASN A 21 -7.31 -1.51 -4.06
CA ASN A 21 -7.42 -0.66 -5.25
C ASN A 21 -8.27 0.59 -5.01
N THR A 22 -9.37 0.46 -4.26
CA THR A 22 -10.25 1.60 -3.91
C THR A 22 -9.51 2.62 -3.06
N ILE A 23 -8.76 2.17 -2.04
CA ILE A 23 -7.96 3.06 -1.18
C ILE A 23 -6.89 3.77 -2.03
N MET A 24 -6.18 3.02 -2.87
CA MET A 24 -5.13 3.57 -3.75
C MET A 24 -5.68 4.59 -4.73
N GLU A 25 -6.80 4.31 -5.39
CA GLU A 25 -7.45 5.27 -6.30
C GLU A 25 -7.82 6.58 -5.59
N ASN A 26 -8.36 6.49 -4.38
CA ASN A 26 -8.74 7.67 -3.60
C ASN A 26 -7.50 8.47 -3.17
N GLY A 27 -6.44 7.79 -2.72
CA GLY A 27 -5.18 8.44 -2.37
C GLY A 27 -4.52 9.15 -3.55
N LEU A 28 -4.50 8.51 -4.72
CA LEU A 28 -3.98 9.10 -5.96
C LEU A 28 -4.81 10.32 -6.40
N LYS A 29 -6.15 10.23 -6.33
CA LYS A 29 -7.06 11.37 -6.61
C LYS A 29 -6.85 12.52 -5.62
N ALA A 30 -6.43 12.24 -4.39
CA ALA A 30 -6.09 13.23 -3.38
C ALA A 30 -4.69 13.86 -3.57
N GLY A 31 -3.92 13.44 -4.57
CA GLY A 31 -2.60 13.98 -4.89
C GLY A 31 -1.43 13.18 -4.32
N GLY A 32 -1.69 12.00 -3.74
CA GLY A 32 -0.63 11.06 -3.40
C GLY A 32 0.03 10.49 -4.66
N VAL A 33 1.25 9.97 -4.49
CA VAL A 33 2.03 9.36 -5.58
C VAL A 33 2.22 7.90 -5.25
N GLU A 34 2.06 7.02 -6.24
CA GLU A 34 2.45 5.62 -6.11
C GLU A 34 3.91 5.47 -6.61
N PRO A 35 4.91 5.40 -5.71
CA PRO A 35 6.32 5.45 -6.11
C PRO A 35 6.83 4.14 -6.69
N ASN A 36 6.13 3.03 -6.45
CA ASN A 36 6.52 1.69 -6.87
C ASN A 36 5.32 1.01 -7.53
N GLU A 37 5.58 0.09 -8.47
CA GLU A 37 4.54 -0.78 -8.99
C GLU A 37 3.96 -1.68 -7.90
N MET A 38 2.71 -2.12 -8.09
CA MET A 38 2.05 -3.09 -7.22
C MET A 38 2.89 -4.36 -7.10
N ARG A 39 3.03 -4.86 -5.88
CA ARG A 39 3.68 -6.15 -5.61
C ARG A 39 2.63 -7.23 -5.46
N ASP A 40 2.76 -8.29 -6.25
CA ASP A 40 1.92 -9.48 -6.18
C ASP A 40 2.77 -10.70 -5.80
N TYR A 41 2.51 -11.24 -4.62
CA TYR A 41 3.18 -12.42 -4.06
C TYR A 41 2.32 -13.68 -4.17
N GLY A 42 1.20 -13.64 -4.92
CA GLY A 42 0.23 -14.72 -5.06
C GLY A 42 -0.74 -14.87 -3.88
N PHE A 43 -0.23 -14.80 -2.64
CA PHE A 43 -1.03 -14.81 -1.41
C PHE A 43 -1.22 -13.41 -0.81
N MET A 44 -0.49 -12.41 -1.33
CA MET A 44 -0.55 -11.04 -0.86
C MET A 44 -0.44 -10.08 -2.03
N GLN A 45 -1.30 -9.08 -2.05
CA GLN A 45 -1.21 -7.94 -2.95
C GLN A 45 -0.96 -6.69 -2.12
N GLN A 46 0.09 -5.96 -2.46
CA GLN A 46 0.52 -4.77 -1.74
C GLN A 46 0.75 -3.61 -2.72
N ARG A 47 0.25 -2.44 -2.36
CA ARG A 47 0.51 -1.17 -3.04
C ARG A 47 1.04 -0.15 -2.06
N THR A 48 1.80 0.81 -2.56
CA THR A 48 2.43 1.84 -1.74
C THR A 48 2.03 3.21 -2.25
N ILE A 49 1.68 4.12 -1.35
CA ILE A 49 1.40 5.52 -1.67
C ILE A 49 2.20 6.46 -0.76
N GLU A 50 2.80 7.47 -1.35
CA GLU A 50 3.42 8.60 -0.67
C GLU A 50 2.44 9.77 -0.64
N ASP A 51 2.16 10.33 0.53
CA ASP A 51 1.35 11.54 0.65
C ASP A 51 2.17 12.82 0.39
N PHE A 52 1.50 13.98 0.35
CA PHE A 52 2.14 15.26 0.03
C PHE A 52 3.19 15.70 1.06
N ASP A 53 3.13 15.18 2.29
CA ASP A 53 4.09 15.47 3.35
C ASP A 53 5.33 14.56 3.29
N GLY A 54 5.24 13.48 2.50
CA GLY A 54 6.28 12.48 2.27
C GLY A 54 6.16 11.25 3.19
N HIS A 55 5.01 10.98 3.81
CA HIS A 55 4.82 9.73 4.56
C HIS A 55 4.50 8.60 3.60
N THR A 56 5.05 7.42 3.89
CA THR A 56 4.82 6.21 3.10
C THR A 56 3.74 5.35 3.74
N TRP A 57 2.74 5.00 2.94
CA TRP A 57 1.66 4.11 3.32
C TRP A 57 1.68 2.87 2.44
N GLU A 58 1.74 1.70 3.04
CA GLU A 58 1.57 0.41 2.37
C GLU A 58 0.17 -0.12 2.66
N VAL A 59 -0.61 -0.35 1.62
CA VAL A 59 -1.97 -0.91 1.72
C VAL A 59 -1.91 -2.30 1.10
N PHE A 60 -2.31 -3.31 1.86
CA PHE A 60 -2.18 -4.68 1.42
C PHE A 60 -3.39 -5.53 1.77
N PHE A 61 -3.64 -6.54 0.96
CA PHE A 61 -4.57 -7.63 1.25
C PHE A 61 -3.78 -8.94 1.29
N MET A 62 -4.11 -9.81 2.24
CA MET A 62 -3.50 -11.13 2.39
C MET A 62 -4.59 -12.21 2.35
N ASP A 63 -4.49 -13.10 1.37
CA ASP A 63 -5.33 -14.29 1.26
C ASP A 63 -4.68 -15.44 2.04
N MET A 64 -5.14 -15.62 3.28
CA MET A 64 -4.64 -16.64 4.20
C MET A 64 -4.76 -18.07 3.62
N SER A 65 -5.70 -18.32 2.70
CA SER A 65 -5.88 -19.64 2.08
C SER A 65 -4.81 -20.00 1.06
N LYS A 66 -4.07 -19.00 0.57
CA LYS A 66 -3.02 -19.14 -0.44
C LYS A 66 -1.61 -19.05 0.14
N ILE A 67 -1.48 -18.88 1.45
CA ILE A 67 -0.16 -18.85 2.10
C ILE A 67 0.57 -20.16 1.78
N PRO A 68 1.80 -20.10 1.23
CA PRO A 68 2.58 -21.30 0.94
C PRO A 68 2.75 -22.15 2.20
N THR A 69 2.31 -23.40 2.13
CA THR A 69 2.65 -24.43 3.12
C THR A 69 3.93 -25.10 2.65
N GLU A 70 4.91 -25.21 3.56
CA GLU A 70 6.20 -25.90 3.33
C GLU A 70 6.05 -27.30 2.72
#